data_AF-Q53QB5-F1
#
_entry.id   AF-Q53QB5-F1
#
_cell.length_a   1.000
_cell.length_b   1.000
_cell.length_c   1.000
_cell.angle_alpha   90.00
_cell.angle_beta   90.00
_cell.angle_gamma   90.00
#
_symmetry.space_group_name_H-M   'P 1'
#
loop_
_entity.id
_entity.type
_entity.pdbx_description
1 polymer ?
#
loop_
_entity_poly.entity_id
_entity_poly.type
_entity_poly.pdbx_seq_one_letter_code
_entity_poly.pdbx_strand_id
1 'polypeptide(L)'
;MNHCEKSPGPDGYTALFYQKCWGVIKEDLLAALKKFCEGNTQNLEMLNSAIITLIPKKEAPTLLKDFRPISLIHSFSKLATKIMAQRLAPRMEELVPHTQTAFIKGRCIHENFIFVKGLSQQFHRQRKEMILFKLDISKAFDTVSWCFLLDMLKFRGFGPLWRSWLAALFLTAETRILINGSESDPIKPARGLRQGDPLSPLLFVLVMDTLQAMMAKARARNLLSELNARKRLPNISVYADDAVLFFRPIQQEAQVISRILEVFGATTGLKTNLAKCTITPIQCNVQQLEVVTEILQCRVEHFPITYLGLPLAMRKPTKAEIQPILDRLAKKIAGWKPRLLSPDGRLCLIKSTLMALPVHLMSVLQLPKWAIKDIERKCRGFLWKGQEDVSGGHCLVAWKNVCMPVQNGGLGIKNLDYFGQALRLKWHAIKLEQKNRPWTMVDYQLGKEVDTLFQSAAEFIVGNGKNTRFWTANWLGGGSIAWRWPILATYVGRSHLTVAQALSNHRWVRDLQGSLSNEAMAQYFQLWDEIQRFHLSHEEDTIRWKLSTNGHFSCSSAYSVFFLAKELCPISELIWQAKAPARIRFFM
;
A
#
# COMPACT_ATOMS: atom_id res chain seq x y z
N MET A 1 21.05 0.34 13.95
CA MET A 1 19.90 -0.60 14.03
C MET A 1 18.70 0.17 14.58
N ASN A 2 17.51 0.09 13.97
CA ASN A 2 16.42 1.05 14.25
C ASN A 2 15.55 0.72 15.49
N HIS A 3 15.78 -0.41 16.15
CA HIS A 3 15.13 -0.79 17.42
C HIS A 3 16.17 -1.53 18.27
N CYS A 4 16.57 -0.92 19.39
CA CYS A 4 17.74 -1.35 20.16
C CYS A 4 17.46 -2.58 21.05
N GLU A 5 16.20 -2.84 21.37
CA GLU A 5 15.75 -3.87 22.32
C GLU A 5 15.13 -5.10 21.63
N LYS A 6 15.34 -5.28 20.33
CA LYS A 6 14.89 -6.51 19.66
C LYS A 6 15.65 -7.72 20.21
N SER A 7 14.96 -8.86 20.24
CA SER A 7 15.55 -10.15 20.62
C SER A 7 16.87 -10.40 19.91
N PRO A 8 17.90 -10.85 20.64
CA PRO A 8 19.24 -11.05 20.10
C PRO A 8 19.31 -12.27 19.18
N GLY A 9 20.43 -12.41 18.48
CA GLY A 9 20.79 -13.64 17.78
C GLY A 9 21.37 -14.69 18.74
N PRO A 10 22.10 -15.69 18.22
CA PRO A 10 22.73 -16.74 19.01
C PRO A 10 23.79 -16.22 20.00
N ASP A 11 24.32 -15.02 19.77
CA ASP A 11 25.31 -14.36 20.64
C ASP A 11 24.70 -13.73 21.91
N GLY A 12 23.37 -13.68 22.03
CA GLY A 12 22.69 -13.09 23.19
C GLY A 12 22.77 -11.56 23.27
N TYR A 13 23.57 -10.91 22.42
CA TYR A 13 23.75 -9.46 22.43
C TYR A 13 22.70 -8.72 21.60
N THR A 14 22.01 -7.79 22.24
CA THR A 14 21.03 -6.91 21.59
C THR A 14 21.71 -5.75 20.88
N ALA A 15 20.98 -5.09 19.99
CA ALA A 15 21.48 -3.88 19.33
C ALA A 15 21.88 -2.75 20.31
N LEU A 16 21.28 -2.71 21.51
CA LEU A 16 21.64 -1.77 22.57
C LEU A 16 23.06 -2.01 23.11
N PHE A 17 23.47 -3.28 23.26
CA PHE A 17 24.84 -3.63 23.63
C PHE A 17 25.84 -3.03 22.63
N TYR A 18 25.63 -3.23 21.34
CA TYR A 18 26.49 -2.69 20.29
C TYR A 18 26.58 -1.15 20.32
N GLN A 19 25.50 -0.47 20.70
CA GLN A 19 25.49 1.00 20.82
C GLN A 19 26.23 1.49 22.07
N LYS A 20 26.01 0.84 23.22
CA LYS A 20 26.59 1.27 24.50
C LYS A 20 28.07 0.89 24.62
N CYS A 21 28.43 -0.28 24.12
CA CYS A 21 29.79 -0.80 24.15
C CYS A 21 30.58 -0.46 22.87
N TRP A 22 30.08 0.46 22.03
CA TRP A 22 30.71 0.81 20.76
C TRP A 22 32.17 1.24 20.92
N GLY A 23 32.50 2.02 21.94
CA GLY A 23 33.88 2.44 22.22
C GLY A 23 34.85 1.30 22.49
N VAL A 24 34.35 0.11 22.87
CA VAL A 24 35.16 -1.09 23.13
C VAL A 24 35.26 -1.98 21.89
N ILE A 25 34.12 -2.30 21.26
CA ILE A 25 34.07 -3.33 20.20
C ILE A 25 34.30 -2.80 18.78
N LYS A 26 34.39 -1.46 18.61
CA LYS A 26 34.41 -0.81 17.29
C LYS A 26 35.54 -1.31 16.39
N GLU A 27 36.77 -1.37 16.90
CA GLU A 27 37.93 -1.68 16.07
C GLU A 27 37.87 -3.13 15.56
N ASP A 28 37.51 -4.08 16.44
CA ASP A 28 37.34 -5.49 16.06
C ASP A 28 36.23 -5.68 15.02
N LEU A 29 35.09 -5.02 15.22
CA LEU A 29 33.95 -5.13 14.32
C LEU A 29 34.26 -4.53 12.94
N LEU A 30 34.95 -3.39 12.91
CA LEU A 30 35.39 -2.75 11.65
C LEU A 30 36.45 -3.59 10.94
N ALA A 31 37.39 -4.17 11.66
CA ALA A 31 38.39 -5.07 11.10
C ALA A 31 37.74 -6.32 10.48
N ALA A 32 36.78 -6.93 11.17
CA ALA A 32 36.02 -8.07 10.66
C ALA A 32 35.18 -7.71 9.42
N LEU A 33 34.49 -6.56 9.43
CA LEU A 33 33.74 -6.07 8.27
C LEU A 33 34.65 -5.75 7.08
N LYS A 34 35.83 -5.19 7.32
CA LYS A 34 36.81 -4.88 6.27
C LYS A 34 37.28 -6.17 5.59
N LYS A 35 37.67 -7.19 6.37
CA LYS A 35 38.03 -8.52 5.84
C LYS A 35 36.89 -9.13 5.01
N PHE A 36 35.65 -9.08 5.52
CA PHE A 36 34.49 -9.53 4.76
C PHE A 36 34.33 -8.77 3.43
N CYS A 37 34.46 -7.44 3.44
CA CYS A 37 34.37 -6.61 2.24
C CYS A 37 35.49 -6.93 1.23
N GLU A 38 36.69 -7.29 1.69
CA GLU A 38 37.80 -7.74 0.84
C GLU A 38 37.59 -9.15 0.27
N GLY A 39 36.51 -9.83 0.66
CA GLY A 39 36.18 -11.18 0.22
C GLY A 39 36.84 -12.28 1.05
N ASN A 40 37.47 -11.94 2.18
CA ASN A 40 37.98 -12.92 3.12
C ASN A 40 36.82 -13.45 4.00
N THR A 41 36.54 -14.74 3.87
CA THR A 41 35.44 -15.43 4.55
C THR A 41 35.91 -16.39 5.63
N GLN A 42 37.19 -16.36 5.99
CA GLN A 42 37.75 -17.21 7.02
C GLN A 42 37.00 -17.00 8.33
N ASN A 43 36.58 -18.09 8.98
CA ASN A 43 35.87 -18.08 10.26
C ASN A 43 34.49 -17.40 10.24
N LEU A 44 33.93 -17.08 9.07
CA LEU A 44 32.63 -16.42 8.97
C LEU A 44 31.51 -17.28 9.55
N GLU A 45 31.64 -18.61 9.53
CA GLU A 45 30.73 -19.57 10.14
C GLU A 45 30.48 -19.30 11.63
N MET A 46 31.48 -18.79 12.37
CA MET A 46 31.33 -18.43 13.78
C MET A 46 30.42 -17.21 13.99
N LEU A 47 30.31 -16.34 12.98
CA LEU A 47 29.57 -15.08 13.03
C LEU A 47 28.30 -15.09 12.16
N ASN A 48 27.97 -16.26 11.60
CA ASN A 48 26.90 -16.44 10.62
C ASN A 48 25.93 -17.58 10.99
N SER A 49 25.70 -17.77 12.28
CA SER A 49 24.68 -18.65 12.82
C SER A 49 23.33 -17.93 13.02
N ALA A 50 22.24 -18.70 13.09
CA ALA A 50 20.92 -18.19 13.40
C ALA A 50 20.10 -19.20 14.23
N ILE A 51 19.17 -18.68 15.04
CA ILE A 51 18.17 -19.48 15.74
C ILE A 51 16.80 -19.25 15.10
N ILE A 52 16.13 -20.29 14.65
CA ILE A 52 14.74 -20.22 14.18
C ILE A 52 13.80 -20.36 15.38
N THR A 53 12.99 -19.34 15.61
CA THR A 53 11.86 -19.40 16.54
C THR A 53 10.54 -19.53 15.76
N LEU A 54 9.57 -20.23 16.33
CA LEU A 54 8.27 -20.51 15.71
C LEU A 54 7.20 -19.58 16.29
N ILE A 55 6.66 -18.69 15.46
CA ILE A 55 5.55 -17.81 15.85
C ILE A 55 4.21 -18.43 15.43
N PRO A 56 3.24 -18.59 16.34
CA PRO A 56 1.93 -19.13 15.99
C PRO A 56 1.15 -18.18 15.08
N LYS A 57 0.54 -18.71 14.00
CA LYS A 57 -0.33 -17.96 13.09
C LYS A 57 -1.78 -17.88 13.59
N LYS A 58 -2.17 -18.78 14.50
CA LYS A 58 -3.51 -18.90 15.09
C LYS A 58 -3.40 -19.23 16.58
N GLU A 59 -4.46 -19.00 17.35
CA GLU A 59 -4.45 -19.13 18.82
C GLU A 59 -4.11 -20.53 19.33
N ALA A 60 -4.56 -21.57 18.63
CA ALA A 60 -4.28 -22.97 18.96
C ALA A 60 -3.61 -23.67 17.76
N PRO A 61 -2.29 -23.53 17.56
CA PRO A 61 -1.59 -24.19 16.48
C PRO A 61 -1.43 -25.69 16.78
N THR A 62 -1.78 -26.56 15.82
CA THR A 62 -1.66 -28.02 15.98
C THR A 62 -0.73 -28.64 14.94
N LEU A 63 -0.51 -27.96 13.82
CA LEU A 63 0.31 -28.42 12.71
C LEU A 63 1.50 -27.48 12.47
N LEU A 64 2.62 -28.00 11.97
CA LEU A 64 3.80 -27.16 11.62
C LEU A 64 3.46 -26.00 10.67
N LYS A 65 2.50 -26.20 9.76
CA LYS A 65 2.04 -25.14 8.82
C LYS A 65 1.37 -23.95 9.53
N ASP A 66 0.88 -24.16 10.76
CA ASP A 66 0.28 -23.14 11.60
C ASP A 66 1.32 -22.22 12.26
N PHE A 67 2.61 -22.53 12.12
CA PHE A 67 3.69 -21.68 12.61
C PHE A 67 4.35 -20.91 11.47
N ARG A 68 4.89 -19.74 11.81
CA ARG A 68 5.77 -18.94 10.96
C ARG A 68 7.18 -18.98 11.56
N PRO A 69 8.18 -19.54 10.85
CA PRO A 69 9.56 -19.50 11.31
C PRO A 69 10.10 -18.07 11.17
N ILE A 70 10.80 -17.59 12.20
CA ILE A 70 11.58 -16.34 12.16
C ILE A 70 13.01 -16.65 12.56
N SER A 71 13.97 -16.18 11.76
CA SER A 71 15.39 -16.34 12.04
C SER A 71 15.91 -15.18 12.88
N LEU A 72 16.39 -15.49 14.08
CA LEU A 72 17.20 -14.63 14.92
C LEU A 72 18.66 -14.79 14.49
N ILE A 73 19.13 -13.87 13.66
CA ILE A 73 20.45 -13.93 13.02
C ILE A 73 21.49 -13.24 13.91
N HIS A 74 22.70 -13.80 13.95
CA HIS A 74 23.85 -13.17 14.57
C HIS A 74 24.02 -11.70 14.14
N SER A 75 24.29 -10.83 15.11
CA SER A 75 24.30 -9.38 14.91
C SER A 75 25.34 -8.90 13.89
N PHE A 76 26.52 -9.54 13.83
CA PHE A 76 27.53 -9.29 12.80
C PHE A 76 27.00 -9.53 11.37
N SER A 77 26.50 -10.73 11.07
CA SER A 77 25.95 -11.05 9.75
C SER A 77 24.79 -10.13 9.37
N LYS A 78 23.94 -9.79 10.35
CA LYS A 78 22.86 -8.82 10.17
C LYS A 78 23.37 -7.41 9.87
N LEU A 79 24.50 -7.00 10.42
CA LEU A 79 25.14 -5.72 10.11
C LEU A 79 25.70 -5.71 8.68
N ALA A 80 26.40 -6.78 8.28
CA ALA A 80 26.91 -6.94 6.92
C ALA A 80 25.78 -6.89 5.88
N THR A 81 24.71 -7.67 6.06
CA THR A 81 23.54 -7.65 5.16
C THR A 81 22.77 -6.34 5.24
N LYS A 82 22.75 -5.65 6.39
CA LYS A 82 22.17 -4.30 6.50
C LYS A 82 22.92 -3.27 5.66
N ILE A 83 24.26 -3.29 5.69
CA ILE A 83 25.10 -2.41 4.85
C ILE A 83 24.80 -2.69 3.38
N MET A 84 24.76 -3.96 3.01
CA MET A 84 24.43 -4.36 1.63
C MET A 84 23.03 -3.88 1.23
N ALA A 85 22.03 -4.08 2.08
CA ALA A 85 20.66 -3.65 1.84
C ALA A 85 20.53 -2.13 1.71
N GLN A 86 21.27 -1.36 2.50
CA GLN A 86 21.29 0.11 2.41
C GLN A 86 21.87 0.62 1.09
N ARG A 87 22.82 -0.10 0.49
CA ARG A 87 23.37 0.22 -0.84
C ARG A 87 22.44 -0.19 -1.97
N LEU A 88 21.75 -1.32 -1.83
CA LEU A 88 20.82 -1.83 -2.84
C LEU A 88 19.47 -1.09 -2.86
N ALA A 89 18.91 -0.76 -1.69
CA ALA A 89 17.56 -0.21 -1.57
C ALA A 89 17.30 1.06 -2.43
N PRO A 90 18.22 2.04 -2.52
CA PRO A 90 18.03 3.22 -3.38
C PRO A 90 17.93 2.89 -4.88
N ARG A 91 18.57 1.79 -5.33
CA ARG A 91 18.57 1.35 -6.72
C ARG A 91 17.37 0.49 -7.09
N MET A 92 16.61 0.01 -6.09
CA MET A 92 15.48 -0.90 -6.34
C MET A 92 14.43 -0.29 -7.28
N GLU A 93 14.25 1.02 -7.28
CA GLU A 93 13.29 1.67 -8.17
C GLU A 93 13.64 1.49 -9.66
N GLU A 94 14.93 1.49 -9.99
CA GLU A 94 15.48 1.28 -11.34
C GLU A 94 15.49 -0.22 -11.71
N LEU A 95 15.70 -1.09 -10.71
CA LEU A 95 15.91 -2.52 -10.94
C LEU A 95 14.61 -3.32 -11.09
N VAL A 96 13.47 -2.82 -10.59
CA VAL A 96 12.20 -3.57 -10.63
C VAL A 96 11.02 -2.75 -11.14
N PRO A 97 10.15 -3.36 -11.96
CA PRO A 97 9.02 -2.69 -12.61
C PRO A 97 8.01 -2.19 -11.58
N HIS A 98 7.26 -1.16 -11.95
CA HIS A 98 6.25 -0.52 -11.09
C HIS A 98 5.07 -1.41 -10.70
N THR A 99 4.95 -2.59 -11.30
CA THR A 99 3.98 -3.64 -10.94
C THR A 99 4.32 -4.36 -9.62
N GLN A 100 5.57 -4.26 -9.16
CA GLN A 100 6.00 -4.72 -7.84
C GLN A 100 6.08 -3.53 -6.87
N THR A 101 5.37 -3.58 -5.75
CA THR A 101 5.38 -2.47 -4.79
C THR A 101 5.97 -2.84 -3.42
N ALA A 102 6.07 -4.12 -3.10
CA ALA A 102 6.56 -4.54 -1.79
C ALA A 102 8.04 -4.20 -1.59
N PHE A 103 8.39 -3.77 -0.37
CA PHE A 103 9.75 -3.48 0.08
C PHE A 103 10.51 -2.38 -0.68
N ILE A 104 9.84 -1.62 -1.56
CA ILE A 104 10.47 -0.55 -2.33
C ILE A 104 10.01 0.80 -1.77
N LYS A 105 10.96 1.68 -1.49
CA LYS A 105 10.68 3.02 -0.95
C LYS A 105 9.79 3.80 -1.92
N GLY A 106 8.80 4.51 -1.39
CA GLY A 106 7.88 5.32 -2.18
C GLY A 106 6.73 4.55 -2.85
N ARG A 107 6.73 3.22 -2.77
CA ARG A 107 5.63 2.36 -3.24
C ARG A 107 4.82 1.84 -2.06
N CYS A 108 3.52 1.61 -2.24
CA CYS A 108 2.66 1.07 -1.18
C CYS A 108 1.68 0.00 -1.66
N ILE A 109 1.30 -0.89 -0.73
CA ILE A 109 0.40 -2.04 -0.96
C ILE A 109 -0.93 -1.65 -1.63
N HIS A 110 -1.43 -0.46 -1.31
CA HIS A 110 -2.69 0.05 -1.82
C HIS A 110 -2.67 0.34 -3.33
N GLU A 111 -1.50 0.60 -3.92
CA GLU A 111 -1.35 0.79 -5.36
C GLU A 111 -1.75 -0.48 -6.13
N ASN A 112 -1.30 -1.66 -5.67
CA ASN A 112 -1.71 -2.93 -6.26
C ASN A 112 -3.21 -3.14 -6.12
N PHE A 113 -3.78 -2.85 -4.94
CA PHE A 113 -5.21 -3.01 -4.72
C PHE A 113 -6.03 -2.11 -5.65
N ILE A 114 -5.67 -0.83 -5.78
CA ILE A 114 -6.35 0.12 -6.69
C ILE A 114 -6.22 -0.37 -8.14
N PHE A 115 -5.03 -0.81 -8.56
CA PHE A 115 -4.80 -1.32 -9.90
C PHE A 115 -5.67 -2.53 -10.23
N VAL A 116 -5.61 -3.58 -9.40
CA VAL A 116 -6.36 -4.83 -9.60
C VAL A 116 -7.87 -4.57 -9.53
N LYS A 117 -8.33 -3.79 -8.55
CA LYS A 117 -9.75 -3.42 -8.43
C LYS A 117 -10.23 -2.61 -9.63
N GLY A 118 -9.49 -1.58 -10.03
CA GLY A 118 -9.82 -0.72 -11.16
C GLY A 118 -9.90 -1.49 -12.48
N LEU A 119 -8.91 -2.36 -12.76
CA LEU A 119 -8.94 -3.25 -13.92
C LEU A 119 -10.17 -4.17 -13.91
N SER A 120 -10.43 -4.83 -12.79
CA SER A 120 -11.52 -5.79 -12.70
C SER A 120 -12.88 -5.12 -12.91
N GLN A 121 -13.09 -3.95 -12.30
CA GLN A 121 -14.30 -3.14 -12.51
C GLN A 121 -14.40 -2.58 -13.93
N GLN A 122 -13.28 -2.22 -14.55
CA GLN A 122 -13.25 -1.78 -15.94
C GLN A 122 -13.68 -2.91 -16.89
N PHE A 123 -13.09 -4.11 -16.77
CA PHE A 123 -13.46 -5.26 -17.59
C PHE A 123 -14.91 -5.69 -17.37
N HIS A 124 -15.37 -5.68 -16.12
CA HIS A 124 -16.77 -5.97 -15.80
C HIS A 124 -17.74 -5.01 -16.50
N ARG A 125 -17.46 -3.68 -16.47
CA ARG A 125 -18.27 -2.67 -17.16
C ARG A 125 -18.23 -2.79 -18.68
N GLN A 126 -17.06 -3.16 -19.23
CA GLN A 126 -16.86 -3.35 -20.67
C GLN A 126 -17.41 -4.69 -21.18
N ARG A 127 -17.99 -5.54 -20.29
CA ARG A 127 -18.38 -6.92 -20.60
C ARG A 127 -17.24 -7.71 -21.26
N LYS A 128 -16.00 -7.44 -20.84
CA LYS A 128 -14.80 -8.12 -21.37
C LYS A 128 -14.53 -9.37 -20.54
N GLU A 129 -14.49 -10.50 -21.22
CA GLU A 129 -14.19 -11.82 -20.66
C GLU A 129 -12.71 -11.90 -20.24
N MET A 130 -12.46 -12.04 -18.94
CA MET A 130 -11.12 -12.07 -18.36
C MET A 130 -11.07 -12.98 -17.13
N ILE A 131 -9.93 -13.64 -16.92
CA ILE A 131 -9.61 -14.33 -15.68
C ILE A 131 -8.73 -13.43 -14.81
N LEU A 132 -9.11 -13.27 -13.54
CA LEU A 132 -8.21 -12.82 -12.48
C LEU A 132 -7.66 -14.08 -11.79
N PHE A 133 -6.36 -14.30 -11.87
CA PHE A 133 -5.72 -15.47 -11.28
C PHE A 133 -4.78 -15.05 -10.14
N LYS A 134 -5.14 -15.43 -8.92
CA LYS A 134 -4.38 -15.13 -7.72
C LYS A 134 -3.43 -16.28 -7.42
N LEU A 135 -2.14 -16.00 -7.41
CA LEU A 135 -1.09 -16.96 -7.13
C LEU A 135 -0.83 -17.08 -5.63
N ASP A 136 -0.51 -18.29 -5.19
CA ASP A 136 0.03 -18.61 -3.86
C ASP A 136 1.37 -19.33 -4.07
N ILE A 137 2.47 -18.73 -3.62
CA ILE A 137 3.81 -19.32 -3.72
C ILE A 137 4.13 -20.09 -2.44
N SER A 138 4.45 -21.38 -2.59
CA SER A 138 4.74 -22.24 -1.44
C SER A 138 6.07 -21.86 -0.81
N LYS A 139 6.04 -21.48 0.48
CA LYS A 139 7.26 -21.23 1.30
C LYS A 139 8.25 -20.31 0.57
N ALA A 140 7.77 -19.15 0.13
CA ALA A 140 8.47 -18.31 -0.85
C ALA A 140 9.91 -17.94 -0.44
N PHE A 141 10.15 -17.51 0.80
CA PHE A 141 11.51 -17.22 1.26
C PHE A 141 12.37 -18.49 1.36
N ASP A 142 11.82 -19.60 1.83
CA ASP A 142 12.58 -20.80 2.20
C ASP A 142 12.98 -21.67 0.98
N THR A 143 12.52 -21.32 -0.23
CA THR A 143 12.65 -22.17 -1.43
C THR A 143 13.50 -21.56 -2.55
N VAL A 144 13.91 -20.30 -2.43
CA VAL A 144 14.74 -19.61 -3.43
C VAL A 144 16.04 -20.38 -3.71
N SER A 145 16.28 -20.72 -4.98
CA SER A 145 17.53 -21.35 -5.43
C SER A 145 18.69 -20.35 -5.41
N TRP A 146 19.76 -20.68 -4.69
CA TRP A 146 20.96 -19.85 -4.60
C TRP A 146 21.72 -19.76 -5.92
N CYS A 147 21.85 -20.88 -6.65
CA CYS A 147 22.50 -20.91 -7.96
C CYS A 147 21.81 -19.93 -8.91
N PHE A 148 20.47 -20.06 -9.03
CA PHE A 148 19.68 -19.15 -9.86
C PHE A 148 19.82 -17.69 -9.44
N LEU A 149 19.74 -17.41 -8.14
CA LEU A 149 19.88 -16.04 -7.62
C LEU A 149 21.22 -15.43 -8.02
N LEU A 150 22.33 -16.16 -7.83
CA LEU A 150 23.67 -15.67 -8.17
C LEU A 150 23.86 -15.46 -9.68
N ASP A 151 23.29 -16.34 -10.51
CA ASP A 151 23.32 -16.21 -11.97
C ASP A 151 22.46 -15.05 -12.47
N MET A 152 21.28 -14.86 -11.91
CA MET A 152 20.39 -13.74 -12.22
C MET A 152 21.05 -12.40 -11.84
N LEU A 153 21.70 -12.33 -10.67
CA LEU A 153 22.45 -11.15 -10.26
C LEU A 153 23.63 -10.87 -11.20
N LYS A 154 24.34 -11.91 -11.65
CA LYS A 154 25.42 -11.78 -12.65
C LYS A 154 24.88 -11.17 -13.94
N PHE A 155 23.76 -11.69 -14.44
CA PHE A 155 23.10 -11.19 -15.65
C PHE A 155 22.64 -9.74 -15.50
N ARG A 156 22.20 -9.32 -14.31
CA ARG A 156 21.84 -7.93 -14.01
C ARG A 156 23.02 -7.00 -13.73
N GLY A 157 24.25 -7.45 -13.96
CA GLY A 157 25.45 -6.62 -13.83
C GLY A 157 25.97 -6.46 -12.41
N PHE A 158 25.54 -7.28 -11.45
CA PHE A 158 26.15 -7.27 -10.11
C PHE A 158 27.57 -7.81 -10.18
N GLY A 159 28.52 -6.99 -9.72
CA GLY A 159 29.95 -7.29 -9.74
C GLY A 159 30.30 -8.60 -9.00
N PRO A 160 31.42 -9.24 -9.37
CA PRO A 160 31.83 -10.53 -8.80
C PRO A 160 31.98 -10.49 -7.28
N LEU A 161 32.53 -9.39 -6.73
CA LEU A 161 32.71 -9.21 -5.29
C LEU A 161 31.39 -9.17 -4.51
N TRP A 162 30.35 -8.51 -5.04
CA TRP A 162 29.04 -8.50 -4.41
C TRP A 162 28.42 -9.89 -4.35
N ARG A 163 28.59 -10.66 -5.43
CA ARG A 163 28.09 -12.03 -5.54
C ARG A 163 28.87 -12.99 -4.63
N SER A 164 30.19 -12.77 -4.45
CA SER A 164 30.98 -13.57 -3.52
C SER A 164 30.59 -13.34 -2.06
N TRP A 165 30.28 -12.09 -1.67
CA TRP A 165 29.72 -11.80 -0.34
C TRP A 165 28.43 -12.57 -0.07
N LEU A 166 27.51 -12.61 -1.04
CA LEU A 166 26.28 -13.39 -0.92
C LEU A 166 26.56 -14.89 -0.83
N ALA A 167 27.41 -15.42 -1.71
CA ALA A 167 27.79 -16.84 -1.68
C ALA A 167 28.41 -17.23 -0.34
N ALA A 168 29.30 -16.39 0.21
CA ALA A 168 29.89 -16.59 1.52
C ALA A 168 28.84 -16.66 2.63
N LEU A 169 27.92 -15.68 2.66
CA LEU A 169 26.82 -15.64 3.64
C LEU A 169 25.88 -16.84 3.54
N PHE A 170 25.67 -17.39 2.34
CA PHE A 170 24.84 -18.58 2.15
C PHE A 170 25.57 -19.87 2.56
N LEU A 171 26.81 -20.06 2.12
CA LEU A 171 27.56 -21.31 2.31
C LEU A 171 28.06 -21.50 3.75
N THR A 172 28.32 -20.41 4.47
CA THR A 172 28.76 -20.45 5.88
C THR A 172 27.59 -20.39 6.86
N ALA A 173 26.35 -20.34 6.37
CA ALA A 173 25.17 -20.27 7.21
C ALA A 173 24.97 -21.55 8.01
N GLU A 174 24.87 -21.41 9.34
CA GLU A 174 24.38 -22.46 10.23
C GLU A 174 23.06 -22.01 10.87
N THR A 175 22.13 -22.93 11.12
CA THR A 175 20.85 -22.61 11.75
C THR A 175 20.39 -23.71 12.69
N ARG A 176 19.91 -23.32 13.87
CA ARG A 176 19.29 -24.22 14.86
C ARG A 176 17.84 -23.86 15.05
N ILE A 177 17.00 -24.82 15.41
CA ILE A 177 15.58 -24.60 15.69
C ILE A 177 15.40 -24.54 17.21
N LEU A 178 14.75 -23.48 17.70
CA LEU A 178 14.40 -23.34 19.11
C LEU A 178 13.04 -23.98 19.36
N ILE A 179 13.03 -25.09 20.09
CA ILE A 179 11.83 -25.83 20.47
C ILE A 179 11.71 -25.80 21.99
N ASN A 180 10.66 -25.15 22.51
CA ASN A 180 10.39 -25.03 23.95
C ASN A 180 11.60 -24.55 24.78
N GLY A 181 12.40 -23.62 24.23
CA GLY A 181 13.58 -23.07 24.89
C GLY A 181 14.86 -23.89 24.71
N SER A 182 14.80 -25.05 24.05
CA SER A 182 15.97 -25.87 23.74
C SER A 182 16.35 -25.77 22.27
N GLU A 183 17.64 -25.67 21.97
CA GLU A 183 18.16 -25.66 20.59
C GLU A 183 18.26 -27.08 20.03
N SER A 184 17.88 -27.25 18.77
CA SER A 184 18.14 -28.47 18.01
C SER A 184 19.59 -28.56 17.56
N ASP A 185 19.95 -29.72 17.01
CA ASP A 185 21.18 -29.89 16.24
C ASP A 185 21.29 -28.85 15.11
N PRO A 186 22.52 -28.44 14.75
CA PRO A 186 22.76 -27.47 13.69
C PRO A 186 22.39 -28.03 12.31
N ILE A 187 21.72 -27.19 11.53
CA ILE A 187 21.30 -27.46 10.16
C ILE A 187 22.01 -26.46 9.25
N LYS A 188 22.60 -26.95 8.16
CA LYS A 188 23.14 -26.11 7.09
C LYS A 188 22.09 -25.92 6.00
N PRO A 189 21.57 -24.70 5.77
CA PRO A 189 20.66 -24.45 4.68
C PRO A 189 21.35 -24.73 3.33
N ALA A 190 20.59 -25.26 2.36
CA ALA A 190 21.05 -25.46 0.98
C ALA A 190 20.35 -24.54 -0.03
N ARG A 191 19.33 -23.81 0.42
CA ARG A 191 18.51 -22.88 -0.36
C ARG A 191 17.74 -21.94 0.56
N GLY A 192 17.10 -20.93 -0.03
CA GLY A 192 16.21 -20.01 0.65
C GLY A 192 16.90 -18.76 1.20
N LEU A 193 16.09 -17.82 1.66
CA LEU A 193 16.50 -16.52 2.19
C LEU A 193 16.01 -16.41 3.63
N ARG A 194 16.85 -15.94 4.55
CA ARG A 194 16.53 -15.89 5.98
C ARG A 194 15.41 -14.87 6.27
N GLN A 195 14.33 -15.32 6.92
CA GLN A 195 13.23 -14.45 7.34
C GLN A 195 13.66 -13.62 8.56
N GLY A 196 13.74 -12.29 8.40
CA GLY A 196 14.24 -11.37 9.43
C GLY A 196 15.58 -10.72 9.07
N ASP A 197 16.24 -11.20 8.02
CA ASP A 197 17.41 -10.55 7.43
C ASP A 197 17.04 -9.27 6.66
N PRO A 198 17.78 -8.15 6.81
CA PRO A 198 17.49 -6.92 6.09
C PRO A 198 17.63 -7.00 4.55
N LEU A 199 18.48 -7.89 4.03
CA LEU A 199 18.75 -7.98 2.60
C LEU A 199 17.81 -8.95 1.89
N SER A 200 17.41 -10.04 2.56
CA SER A 200 16.49 -11.06 2.03
C SER A 200 15.26 -10.50 1.30
N PRO A 201 14.50 -9.51 1.80
CA PRO A 201 13.31 -9.00 1.09
C PRO A 201 13.64 -8.37 -0.28
N LEU A 202 14.78 -7.68 -0.39
CA LEU A 202 15.20 -7.05 -1.64
C LEU A 202 15.62 -8.10 -2.68
N LEU A 203 16.38 -9.11 -2.25
CA LEU A 203 16.77 -10.23 -3.10
C LEU A 203 15.55 -11.02 -3.57
N PHE A 204 14.60 -11.27 -2.66
CA PHE A 204 13.35 -11.96 -2.99
C PHE A 204 12.55 -11.21 -4.07
N VAL A 205 12.45 -9.89 -3.94
CA VAL A 205 11.78 -9.04 -4.94
C VAL A 205 12.46 -9.11 -6.31
N LEU A 206 13.80 -9.16 -6.37
CA LEU A 206 14.54 -9.34 -7.63
C LEU A 206 14.28 -10.72 -8.26
N VAL A 207 14.15 -11.78 -7.45
CA VAL A 207 13.79 -13.11 -7.96
C VAL A 207 12.37 -13.10 -8.53
N MET A 208 11.40 -12.52 -7.81
CA MET A 208 10.02 -12.37 -8.25
C MET A 208 9.90 -11.53 -9.53
N ASP A 209 10.82 -10.61 -9.79
CA ASP A 209 10.86 -9.87 -11.04
C ASP A 209 11.07 -10.77 -12.28
N THR A 210 11.67 -11.95 -12.11
CA THR A 210 11.81 -12.92 -13.20
C THR A 210 10.46 -13.35 -13.75
N LEU A 211 9.46 -13.57 -12.89
CA LEU A 211 8.09 -13.90 -13.32
C LEU A 211 7.48 -12.75 -14.13
N GLN A 212 7.67 -11.52 -13.67
CA GLN A 212 7.17 -10.33 -14.37
C GLN A 212 7.85 -10.17 -15.75
N ALA A 213 9.15 -10.41 -15.84
CA ALA A 213 9.89 -10.39 -17.10
C ALA A 213 9.43 -11.50 -18.07
N MET A 214 9.15 -12.71 -17.58
CA MET A 214 8.60 -13.81 -18.38
C MET A 214 7.22 -13.46 -18.95
N MET A 215 6.35 -12.88 -18.13
CA MET A 215 5.03 -12.39 -18.55
C MET A 215 5.15 -11.29 -19.61
N ALA A 216 6.04 -10.32 -19.40
CA ALA A 216 6.29 -9.24 -20.36
C ALA A 216 6.82 -9.78 -21.69
N LYS A 217 7.72 -10.78 -21.67
CA LYS A 217 8.26 -11.45 -22.86
C LYS A 217 7.19 -12.24 -23.61
N ALA A 218 6.31 -12.95 -22.90
CA ALA A 218 5.19 -13.65 -23.50
C ALA A 218 4.22 -12.69 -24.20
N ARG A 219 3.92 -11.54 -23.58
CA ARG A 219 3.13 -10.46 -24.19
C ARG A 219 3.81 -9.88 -25.43
N ALA A 220 5.10 -9.58 -25.36
CA ALA A 220 5.85 -9.04 -26.51
C ALA A 220 5.92 -10.00 -27.71
N ARG A 221 5.79 -11.31 -27.46
CA ARG A 221 5.70 -12.35 -28.50
C ARG A 221 4.27 -12.69 -28.91
N ASN A 222 3.28 -11.90 -28.48
CA ASN A 222 1.85 -12.13 -28.74
C ASN A 222 1.32 -13.49 -28.26
N LEU A 223 1.97 -14.12 -27.26
CA LEU A 223 1.49 -15.35 -26.62
C LEU A 223 0.42 -15.06 -25.55
N LEU A 224 0.40 -13.83 -25.03
CA LEU A 224 -0.61 -13.32 -24.10
C LEU A 224 -1.21 -12.05 -24.68
N SER A 225 -2.53 -11.92 -24.63
CA SER A 225 -3.22 -10.72 -25.11
C SER A 225 -2.88 -9.49 -24.27
N GLU A 226 -2.79 -8.34 -24.93
CA GLU A 226 -2.72 -7.06 -24.24
C GLU A 226 -4.04 -6.72 -23.56
N LEU A 227 -3.97 -6.35 -22.28
CA LEU A 227 -5.15 -5.94 -21.51
C LEU A 227 -5.83 -4.70 -22.10
N ASN A 228 -5.01 -3.74 -22.57
CA ASN A 228 -5.43 -2.52 -23.24
C ASN A 228 -4.30 -1.99 -24.14
N ALA A 229 -4.50 -2.03 -25.46
CA ALA A 229 -3.45 -1.64 -26.42
C ALA A 229 -3.05 -0.17 -26.34
N ARG A 230 -4.00 0.73 -26.03
CA ARG A 230 -3.72 2.18 -25.92
C ARG A 230 -2.90 2.52 -24.69
N LYS A 231 -3.19 1.84 -23.57
CA LYS A 231 -2.57 2.12 -22.26
C LYS A 231 -1.43 1.15 -21.92
N ARG A 232 -1.14 0.13 -22.74
CA ARG A 232 -0.10 -0.90 -22.49
C ARG A 232 -0.11 -1.43 -21.05
N LEU A 233 -1.30 -1.73 -20.53
CA LEU A 233 -1.47 -2.17 -19.13
C LEU A 233 -0.80 -3.53 -18.91
N PRO A 234 -0.09 -3.72 -17.79
CA PRO A 234 0.57 -4.98 -17.49
C PRO A 234 -0.43 -6.07 -17.06
N ASN A 235 -0.14 -7.31 -17.45
CA ASN A 235 -0.95 -8.49 -17.11
C ASN A 235 -0.67 -9.04 -15.70
N ILE A 236 0.17 -8.37 -14.91
CA ILE A 236 0.64 -8.86 -13.59
C ILE A 236 0.73 -7.71 -12.59
N SER A 237 0.38 -8.00 -11.33
CA SER A 237 0.53 -7.14 -10.17
C SER A 237 1.10 -7.95 -9.02
N VAL A 238 2.21 -7.51 -8.43
CA VAL A 238 2.95 -8.26 -7.40
C VAL A 238 3.12 -7.42 -6.13
N TYR A 239 2.89 -8.05 -4.98
CA TYR A 239 3.24 -7.55 -3.67
C TYR A 239 4.01 -8.65 -2.93
N ALA A 240 5.33 -8.65 -3.07
CA ALA A 240 6.19 -9.74 -2.59
C ALA A 240 5.76 -11.08 -3.21
N ASP A 241 5.24 -12.02 -2.42
CA ASP A 241 4.76 -13.34 -2.85
C ASP A 241 3.28 -13.33 -3.29
N ASP A 242 2.50 -12.32 -2.90
CA ASP A 242 1.12 -12.13 -3.37
C ASP A 242 1.11 -11.58 -4.81
N ALA A 243 0.86 -12.44 -5.80
CA ALA A 243 0.79 -12.06 -7.20
C ALA A 243 -0.61 -12.29 -7.80
N VAL A 244 -1.05 -11.36 -8.66
CA VAL A 244 -2.29 -11.46 -9.42
C VAL A 244 -2.00 -11.30 -10.91
N LEU A 245 -2.52 -12.22 -11.71
CA LEU A 245 -2.42 -12.23 -13.17
C LEU A 245 -3.78 -11.96 -13.81
N PHE A 246 -3.76 -11.32 -14.97
CA PHE A 246 -4.93 -11.16 -15.84
C PHE A 246 -4.65 -11.72 -17.23
N PHE A 247 -5.52 -12.62 -17.70
CA PHE A 247 -5.43 -13.24 -19.03
C PHE A 247 -6.82 -13.61 -19.54
N ARG A 248 -6.98 -13.86 -20.83
CA ARG A 248 -8.26 -14.24 -21.45
C ARG A 248 -8.59 -15.70 -21.13
N PRO A 249 -9.88 -16.05 -20.97
CA PRO A 249 -10.28 -17.42 -20.67
C PRO A 249 -10.25 -18.32 -21.91
N ILE A 250 -9.08 -18.46 -22.53
CA ILE A 250 -8.86 -19.32 -23.70
C ILE A 250 -7.74 -20.32 -23.41
N GLN A 251 -7.84 -21.50 -24.02
CA GLN A 251 -6.93 -22.63 -23.81
C GLN A 251 -5.46 -22.24 -23.99
N GLN A 252 -5.16 -21.50 -25.07
CA GLN A 252 -3.80 -21.06 -25.39
C GLN A 252 -3.18 -20.20 -24.27
N GLU A 253 -3.89 -19.18 -23.78
CA GLU A 253 -3.34 -18.31 -22.72
C GLU A 253 -3.20 -19.07 -21.40
N ALA A 254 -4.17 -19.92 -21.04
CA ALA A 254 -4.07 -20.76 -19.85
C ALA A 254 -2.86 -21.71 -19.88
N GLN A 255 -2.59 -22.35 -21.04
CA GLN A 255 -1.41 -23.18 -21.25
C GLN A 255 -0.10 -22.39 -21.14
N VAL A 256 -0.05 -21.19 -21.73
CA VAL A 256 1.12 -20.29 -21.62
C VAL A 256 1.38 -19.91 -20.16
N ILE A 257 0.34 -19.55 -19.40
CA ILE A 257 0.48 -19.26 -17.96
C ILE A 257 0.99 -20.48 -17.21
N SER A 258 0.39 -21.65 -17.40
CA SER A 258 0.84 -22.89 -16.76
C SER A 258 2.33 -23.15 -17.03
N ARG A 259 2.75 -23.05 -18.30
CA ARG A 259 4.15 -23.27 -18.69
C ARG A 259 5.11 -22.25 -18.10
N ILE A 260 4.70 -20.97 -18.03
CA ILE A 260 5.50 -19.92 -17.39
C ILE A 260 5.72 -20.27 -15.91
N LEU A 261 4.68 -20.70 -15.20
CA LEU A 261 4.76 -21.05 -13.78
C LEU A 261 5.62 -22.30 -13.54
N GLU A 262 5.52 -23.31 -14.41
CA GLU A 262 6.39 -24.50 -14.35
C GLU A 262 7.86 -24.13 -14.51
N VAL A 263 8.21 -23.38 -15.55
CA VAL A 263 9.58 -22.96 -15.82
C VAL A 263 10.10 -22.07 -14.69
N PHE A 264 9.30 -21.10 -14.26
CA PHE A 264 9.64 -20.21 -13.16
C PHE A 264 9.92 -21.01 -11.87
N GLY A 265 9.05 -21.95 -11.51
CA GLY A 265 9.23 -22.79 -10.33
C GLY A 265 10.44 -23.72 -10.43
N ALA A 266 10.70 -24.28 -11.61
CA ALA A 266 11.85 -25.15 -11.85
C ALA A 266 13.20 -24.39 -11.76
N THR A 267 13.27 -23.17 -12.27
CA THR A 267 14.52 -22.39 -12.28
C THR A 267 14.76 -21.68 -10.96
N THR A 268 13.74 -21.01 -10.40
CA THR A 268 13.90 -20.16 -9.22
C THR A 268 13.76 -20.92 -7.91
N GLY A 269 13.17 -22.11 -7.94
CA GLY A 269 12.74 -22.86 -6.75
C GLY A 269 11.37 -22.42 -6.20
N LEU A 270 10.81 -21.30 -6.68
CA LEU A 270 9.53 -20.76 -6.22
C LEU A 270 8.35 -21.46 -6.90
N LYS A 271 7.94 -22.60 -6.34
CA LYS A 271 6.80 -23.38 -6.85
C LYS A 271 5.46 -22.79 -6.41
N THR A 272 4.55 -22.63 -7.36
CA THR A 272 3.16 -22.24 -7.10
C THR A 272 2.38 -23.39 -6.47
N ASN A 273 1.54 -23.07 -5.49
CA ASN A 273 0.61 -24.01 -4.87
C ASN A 273 -0.75 -23.95 -5.58
N LEU A 274 -0.95 -24.77 -6.62
CA LEU A 274 -2.18 -24.72 -7.41
C LEU A 274 -3.45 -24.96 -6.57
N ALA A 275 -3.37 -25.78 -5.51
CA ALA A 275 -4.49 -26.02 -4.59
C ALA A 275 -4.90 -24.79 -3.76
N LYS A 276 -4.00 -23.81 -3.61
CA LYS A 276 -4.28 -22.54 -2.91
C LYS A 276 -4.41 -21.34 -3.85
N CYS A 277 -3.95 -21.47 -5.09
CA CYS A 277 -4.21 -20.48 -6.11
C CYS A 277 -5.71 -20.44 -6.41
N THR A 278 -6.22 -19.26 -6.78
CA THR A 278 -7.64 -19.09 -7.04
C THR A 278 -7.89 -18.37 -8.35
N ILE A 279 -8.88 -18.87 -9.10
CA ILE A 279 -9.35 -18.31 -10.36
C ILE A 279 -10.63 -17.55 -10.07
N THR A 280 -10.70 -16.28 -10.45
CA THR A 280 -11.90 -15.46 -10.34
C THR A 280 -12.33 -14.99 -11.73
N PRO A 281 -13.45 -15.52 -12.27
CA PRO A 281 -13.92 -15.15 -13.60
C PRO A 281 -14.54 -13.75 -13.60
N ILE A 282 -14.26 -12.99 -14.65
CA ILE A 282 -14.89 -11.69 -14.95
C ILE A 282 -15.62 -11.85 -16.28
N GLN A 283 -16.96 -11.80 -16.23
CA GLN A 283 -17.83 -11.88 -17.41
C GLN A 283 -17.61 -13.15 -18.26
N CYS A 284 -17.08 -14.23 -17.70
CA CYS A 284 -16.83 -15.50 -18.41
C CYS A 284 -18.06 -16.42 -18.36
N ASN A 285 -18.20 -17.27 -19.37
CA ASN A 285 -19.20 -18.35 -19.37
C ASN A 285 -18.65 -19.64 -18.72
N VAL A 286 -19.51 -20.64 -18.56
CA VAL A 286 -19.17 -21.91 -17.88
C VAL A 286 -18.14 -22.72 -18.69
N GLN A 287 -18.31 -22.83 -20.01
CA GLN A 287 -17.39 -23.58 -20.88
C GLN A 287 -15.96 -23.02 -20.85
N GLN A 288 -15.84 -21.69 -20.89
CA GLN A 288 -14.58 -20.98 -20.75
C GLN A 288 -13.90 -21.27 -19.42
N LEU A 289 -14.69 -21.33 -18.35
CA LEU A 289 -14.18 -21.62 -17.02
C LEU A 289 -13.69 -23.07 -16.92
N GLU A 290 -14.45 -24.03 -17.47
CA GLU A 290 -14.08 -25.44 -17.53
C GLU A 290 -12.71 -25.64 -18.19
N VAL A 291 -12.50 -25.05 -19.37
CA VAL A 291 -11.21 -25.09 -20.10
C VAL A 291 -10.05 -24.58 -19.23
N VAL A 292 -10.24 -23.45 -18.54
CA VAL A 292 -9.18 -22.87 -17.70
C VAL A 292 -8.94 -23.75 -16.45
N THR A 293 -9.99 -24.28 -15.84
CA THR A 293 -9.88 -25.14 -14.65
C THR A 293 -9.26 -26.51 -14.95
N GLU A 294 -9.48 -27.06 -16.14
CA GLU A 294 -8.86 -28.32 -16.58
C GLU A 294 -7.34 -28.16 -16.68
N ILE A 295 -6.87 -27.03 -17.20
CA ILE A 295 -5.43 -26.75 -17.38
C ILE A 295 -4.75 -26.36 -16.06
N LEU A 296 -5.34 -25.42 -15.31
CA LEU A 296 -4.69 -24.85 -14.12
C LEU A 296 -4.99 -25.62 -12.83
N GLN A 297 -6.05 -26.44 -12.82
CA GLN A 297 -6.47 -27.25 -11.66
C GLN A 297 -6.61 -26.45 -10.36
N CYS A 298 -7.07 -25.20 -10.47
CA CYS A 298 -7.21 -24.27 -9.35
C CYS A 298 -8.67 -24.11 -8.93
N ARG A 299 -8.88 -23.73 -7.66
CA ARG A 299 -10.22 -23.44 -7.14
C ARG A 299 -10.80 -22.19 -7.80
N VAL A 300 -12.06 -22.27 -8.21
CA VAL A 300 -12.82 -21.11 -8.65
C VAL A 300 -13.40 -20.37 -7.43
N GLU A 301 -13.18 -19.06 -7.38
CA GLU A 301 -13.82 -18.14 -6.45
C GLU A 301 -14.61 -17.09 -7.25
N HIS A 302 -15.68 -16.57 -6.66
CA HIS A 302 -16.47 -15.49 -7.26
C HIS A 302 -16.39 -14.25 -6.38
N PHE A 303 -16.52 -13.08 -7.00
CA PHE A 303 -16.57 -11.83 -6.24
C PHE A 303 -17.75 -11.84 -5.25
N PRO A 304 -17.55 -11.33 -4.01
CA PRO A 304 -16.36 -10.65 -3.51
C PRO A 304 -15.24 -11.62 -3.05
N ILE A 305 -13.98 -11.27 -3.34
CA ILE A 305 -12.79 -12.02 -2.89
C ILE A 305 -11.92 -11.17 -1.96
N THR A 306 -11.00 -11.79 -1.21
CA THR A 306 -10.02 -11.07 -0.38
C THR A 306 -8.66 -10.95 -1.08
N TYR A 307 -8.21 -9.71 -1.28
CA TYR A 307 -6.90 -9.40 -1.85
C TYR A 307 -6.16 -8.38 -0.97
N LEU A 308 -4.93 -8.70 -0.57
CA LEU A 308 -4.09 -7.85 0.30
C LEU A 308 -4.80 -7.42 1.61
N GLY A 309 -5.63 -8.31 2.16
CA GLY A 309 -6.41 -8.08 3.38
C GLY A 309 -7.65 -7.18 3.19
N LEU A 310 -8.01 -6.87 1.94
CA LEU A 310 -9.13 -5.99 1.59
C LEU A 310 -10.17 -6.71 0.72
N PRO A 311 -11.46 -6.38 0.84
CA PRO A 311 -12.50 -6.97 0.01
C PRO A 311 -12.47 -6.37 -1.40
N LEU A 312 -12.31 -7.21 -2.40
CA LEU A 312 -12.38 -6.86 -3.82
C LEU A 312 -13.73 -7.30 -4.37
N ALA A 313 -14.58 -6.32 -4.69
CA ALA A 313 -15.95 -6.53 -5.13
C ALA A 313 -16.29 -5.65 -6.35
N MET A 314 -17.17 -6.15 -7.22
CA MET A 314 -17.71 -5.37 -8.35
C MET A 314 -18.78 -4.36 -7.92
N ARG A 315 -19.37 -4.59 -6.73
CA ARG A 315 -20.40 -3.73 -6.12
C ARG A 315 -19.89 -3.12 -4.81
N LYS A 316 -20.70 -2.25 -4.22
CA LYS A 316 -20.49 -1.81 -2.83
C LYS A 316 -20.50 -3.04 -1.92
N PRO A 317 -19.53 -3.19 -1.00
CA PRO A 317 -19.50 -4.35 -0.12
C PRO A 317 -20.73 -4.39 0.80
N THR A 318 -21.26 -5.58 1.05
CA THR A 318 -22.39 -5.77 1.98
C THR A 318 -21.94 -5.64 3.44
N LYS A 319 -22.92 -5.59 4.37
CA LYS A 319 -22.65 -5.61 5.81
C LYS A 319 -21.84 -6.86 6.19
N ALA A 320 -22.24 -8.04 5.71
CA ALA A 320 -21.57 -9.31 5.99
C ALA A 320 -20.11 -9.35 5.51
N GLU A 321 -19.79 -8.67 4.41
CA GLU A 321 -18.42 -8.61 3.88
C GLU A 321 -17.50 -7.68 4.69
N ILE A 322 -18.05 -6.65 5.34
CA ILE A 322 -17.29 -5.70 6.16
C ILE A 322 -17.20 -6.15 7.62
N GLN A 323 -18.20 -6.88 8.11
CA GLN A 323 -18.30 -7.32 9.50
C GLN A 323 -17.04 -8.04 10.02
N PRO A 324 -16.41 -8.98 9.28
CA PRO A 324 -15.17 -9.63 9.75
C PRO A 324 -14.01 -8.66 10.02
N ILE A 325 -13.99 -7.52 9.32
CA ILE A 325 -12.99 -6.47 9.56
C ILE A 325 -13.28 -5.76 10.89
N LEU A 326 -14.56 -5.50 11.18
CA LEU A 326 -15.01 -4.91 12.44
C LEU A 326 -14.84 -5.87 13.61
N ASP A 327 -15.07 -7.17 13.42
CA ASP A 327 -14.94 -8.18 14.46
C ASP A 327 -13.48 -8.30 14.94
N ARG A 328 -12.51 -8.15 14.02
CA ARG A 328 -11.09 -8.05 14.38
C ARG A 328 -10.79 -6.84 15.26
N LEU A 329 -11.50 -5.73 15.06
CA LEU A 329 -11.37 -4.54 15.91
C LEU A 329 -11.99 -4.79 17.29
N ALA A 330 -13.18 -5.39 17.34
CA ALA A 330 -13.82 -5.78 18.60
C ALA A 330 -12.95 -6.74 19.41
N LYS A 331 -12.39 -7.79 18.79
CA LYS A 331 -11.51 -8.77 19.45
C LYS A 331 -10.29 -8.12 20.11
N LYS A 332 -9.72 -7.08 19.48
CA LYS A 332 -8.61 -6.32 20.07
C LYS A 332 -9.03 -5.49 21.30
N ILE A 333 -10.19 -4.86 21.24
CA ILE A 333 -10.74 -4.08 22.37
C ILE A 333 -11.00 -5.01 23.58
N ALA A 334 -11.61 -6.17 23.33
CA ALA A 334 -11.92 -7.19 24.33
C ALA A 334 -10.66 -7.62 25.12
N GLY A 335 -9.55 -7.82 24.41
CA GLY A 335 -8.28 -8.29 24.98
C GLY A 335 -7.59 -7.31 25.95
N TRP A 336 -7.94 -6.03 25.94
CA TRP A 336 -7.24 -5.01 26.73
C TRP A 336 -7.72 -4.84 28.18
N LYS A 337 -8.68 -5.66 28.63
CA LYS A 337 -9.25 -5.60 29.99
C LYS A 337 -9.51 -4.14 30.43
N PRO A 338 -10.34 -3.39 29.69
CA PRO A 338 -10.44 -1.93 29.79
C PRO A 338 -10.68 -1.37 31.20
N ARG A 339 -11.34 -2.13 32.08
CA ARG A 339 -11.61 -1.75 33.48
C ARG A 339 -10.33 -1.54 34.30
N LEU A 340 -9.22 -2.17 33.91
CA LEU A 340 -7.91 -2.02 34.55
C LEU A 340 -7.12 -0.81 34.05
N LEU A 341 -7.63 -0.11 33.03
CA LEU A 341 -6.95 1.03 32.42
C LEU A 341 -7.54 2.35 32.90
N SER A 342 -6.66 3.32 33.14
CA SER A 342 -7.07 4.71 33.37
C SER A 342 -7.70 5.31 32.11
N PRO A 343 -8.55 6.34 32.22
CA PRO A 343 -9.12 7.01 31.04
C PRO A 343 -8.05 7.55 30.06
N ASP A 344 -6.91 8.05 30.57
CA ASP A 344 -5.76 8.44 29.75
C ASP A 344 -5.16 7.26 28.98
N GLY A 345 -4.99 6.10 29.64
CA GLY A 345 -4.51 4.88 29.00
C GLY A 345 -5.45 4.41 27.88
N ARG A 346 -6.76 4.48 28.12
CA ARG A 346 -7.77 4.14 27.10
C ARG A 346 -7.73 5.12 25.92
N LEU A 347 -7.63 6.42 26.19
CA LEU A 347 -7.48 7.44 25.14
C LEU A 347 -6.21 7.22 24.30
N CYS A 348 -5.09 6.88 24.96
CA CYS A 348 -3.83 6.56 24.29
C CYS A 348 -3.99 5.36 23.35
N LEU A 349 -4.63 4.27 23.81
CA LEU A 349 -4.89 3.08 22.99
C LEU A 349 -5.83 3.35 21.82
N ILE A 350 -6.85 4.21 22.02
CA ILE A 350 -7.72 4.64 20.92
C ILE A 350 -6.89 5.33 19.84
N LYS A 351 -6.12 6.35 20.22
CA LYS A 351 -5.33 7.17 19.27
C LYS A 351 -4.24 6.37 18.56
N SER A 352 -3.49 5.56 19.30
CA SER A 352 -2.32 4.84 18.79
C SER A 352 -2.68 3.56 18.03
N THR A 353 -3.72 2.85 18.49
CA THR A 353 -4.02 1.50 18.00
C THR A 353 -5.36 1.42 17.29
N LEU A 354 -6.47 1.84 17.92
CA LEU A 354 -7.80 1.67 17.30
C LEU A 354 -7.99 2.53 16.06
N MET A 355 -7.51 3.78 16.08
CA MET A 355 -7.58 4.67 14.91
C MET A 355 -6.65 4.24 13.78
N ALA A 356 -5.62 3.42 14.06
CA ALA A 356 -4.71 2.90 13.04
C ALA A 356 -5.27 1.67 12.29
N LEU A 357 -6.09 0.85 12.96
CA LEU A 357 -6.65 -0.37 12.37
C LEU A 357 -7.44 -0.15 11.07
N PRO A 358 -8.39 0.81 10.99
CA PRO A 358 -9.18 0.98 9.78
C PRO A 358 -8.44 1.75 8.68
N VAL A 359 -7.24 2.29 8.94
CA VAL A 359 -6.45 3.07 7.95
C VAL A 359 -6.20 2.26 6.69
N HIS A 360 -5.83 0.99 6.81
CA HIS A 360 -5.56 0.13 5.65
C HIS A 360 -6.78 0.03 4.73
N LEU A 361 -7.97 -0.09 5.30
CA LEU A 361 -9.23 -0.17 4.57
C LEU A 361 -9.66 1.19 4.01
N MET A 362 -9.68 2.21 4.86
CA MET A 362 -10.20 3.54 4.56
C MET A 362 -9.37 4.29 3.52
N SER A 363 -8.08 3.93 3.40
CA SER A 363 -7.18 4.50 2.40
C SER A 363 -7.64 4.25 0.97
N VAL A 364 -8.36 3.17 0.70
CA VAL A 364 -8.77 2.77 -0.67
C VAL A 364 -10.27 2.49 -0.81
N LEU A 365 -10.98 2.30 0.29
CA LEU A 365 -12.41 2.04 0.32
C LEU A 365 -13.14 3.06 1.19
N GLN A 366 -14.31 3.51 0.72
CA GLN A 366 -15.22 4.29 1.54
C GLN A 366 -15.97 3.35 2.49
N LEU A 367 -15.79 3.56 3.79
CA LEU A 367 -16.56 2.85 4.80
C LEU A 367 -18.03 3.27 4.75
N PRO A 368 -18.99 2.33 4.82
CA PRO A 368 -20.39 2.67 5.00
C PRO A 368 -20.61 3.42 6.32
N LYS A 369 -21.59 4.34 6.32
CA LYS A 369 -21.94 5.14 7.51
C LYS A 369 -22.28 4.29 8.74
N TRP A 370 -22.89 3.11 8.55
CA TRP A 370 -23.20 2.20 9.67
C TRP A 370 -21.94 1.63 10.31
N ALA A 371 -20.90 1.30 9.52
CA ALA A 371 -19.65 0.74 10.02
C ALA A 371 -18.85 1.79 10.81
N ILE A 372 -18.84 3.04 10.32
CA ILE A 372 -18.27 4.17 11.06
C ILE A 372 -18.98 4.33 12.41
N LYS A 373 -20.32 4.35 12.41
CA LYS A 373 -21.12 4.47 13.64
C LYS A 373 -20.86 3.32 14.62
N ASP A 374 -20.65 2.11 14.14
CA ASP A 374 -20.34 0.94 14.97
C ASP A 374 -18.95 1.05 15.62
N ILE A 375 -17.92 1.40 14.85
CA ILE A 375 -16.56 1.63 15.40
C ILE A 375 -16.59 2.76 16.43
N GLU A 376 -17.27 3.86 16.12
CA GLU A 376 -17.40 4.98 17.05
C GLU A 376 -18.13 4.59 18.33
N ARG A 377 -19.19 3.77 18.25
CA ARG A 377 -19.90 3.24 19.42
C ARG A 377 -18.94 2.48 20.33
N LYS A 378 -18.13 1.59 19.76
CA LYS A 378 -17.14 0.80 20.52
C LYS A 378 -16.04 1.67 21.13
N CYS A 379 -15.56 2.67 20.39
CA CYS A 379 -14.57 3.62 20.91
C CYS A 379 -15.14 4.46 22.07
N ARG A 380 -16.42 4.88 21.98
CA ARG A 380 -17.12 5.60 23.06
C ARG A 380 -17.24 4.74 24.32
N GLY A 381 -17.69 3.49 24.16
CA GLY A 381 -17.84 2.57 25.28
C GLY A 381 -16.51 2.27 25.97
N PHE A 382 -15.47 2.04 25.16
CA PHE A 382 -14.12 1.80 25.64
C PHE A 382 -13.58 3.01 26.41
N LEU A 383 -13.68 4.23 25.86
CA LEU A 383 -13.16 5.44 26.49
C LEU A 383 -13.81 5.70 27.86
N TRP A 384 -15.14 5.80 27.89
CA TRP A 384 -15.84 6.35 29.05
C TRP A 384 -16.08 5.34 30.17
N LYS A 385 -16.48 4.11 29.84
CA LYS A 385 -16.85 3.10 30.85
C LYS A 385 -15.93 1.88 30.87
N GLY A 386 -15.06 1.75 29.88
CA GLY A 386 -14.22 0.57 29.76
C GLY A 386 -15.06 -0.69 29.52
N GLN A 387 -16.04 -0.58 28.63
CA GLN A 387 -16.93 -1.66 28.21
C GLN A 387 -17.00 -1.67 26.68
N GLU A 388 -17.39 -2.79 26.08
CA GLU A 388 -17.44 -2.92 24.61
C GLU A 388 -18.55 -2.07 23.99
N ASP A 389 -19.71 -1.98 24.62
CA ASP A 389 -20.85 -1.22 24.11
C ASP A 389 -21.52 -0.43 25.25
N VAL A 390 -21.91 0.80 24.96
CA VAL A 390 -22.50 1.74 25.94
C VAL A 390 -23.55 2.61 25.26
N SER A 391 -24.68 2.89 25.93
CA SER A 391 -25.75 3.79 25.46
C SER A 391 -25.39 5.28 25.65
N GLY A 392 -26.08 6.19 24.94
CA GLY A 392 -25.72 7.61 24.86
C GLY A 392 -25.67 8.36 26.20
N GLY A 393 -26.48 7.96 27.19
CA GLY A 393 -26.54 8.59 28.52
C GLY A 393 -25.32 8.37 29.42
N HIS A 394 -24.31 7.63 28.95
CA HIS A 394 -23.11 7.31 29.72
C HIS A 394 -21.83 7.99 29.18
N CYS A 395 -21.94 8.83 28.15
CA CYS A 395 -20.84 9.62 27.61
C CYS A 395 -20.87 11.03 28.22
N LEU A 396 -19.75 11.50 28.76
CA LEU A 396 -19.66 12.85 29.36
C LEU A 396 -19.70 13.97 28.31
N VAL A 397 -19.20 13.69 27.10
CA VAL A 397 -19.07 14.67 26.02
C VAL A 397 -19.59 14.09 24.70
N ALA A 398 -20.27 14.93 23.91
CA ALA A 398 -20.71 14.56 22.57
C ALA A 398 -19.52 14.12 21.70
N TRP A 399 -19.65 12.98 21.01
CA TRP A 399 -18.54 12.38 20.26
C TRP A 399 -17.96 13.30 19.16
N LYS A 400 -18.80 14.14 18.55
CA LYS A 400 -18.35 15.15 17.59
C LYS A 400 -17.32 16.10 18.20
N ASN A 401 -17.52 16.50 19.45
CA ASN A 401 -16.63 17.39 20.19
C ASN A 401 -15.35 16.65 20.62
N VAL A 402 -15.50 15.40 21.07
CA VAL A 402 -14.37 14.51 21.39
C VAL A 402 -13.42 14.34 20.20
N CYS A 403 -13.96 14.27 18.97
CA CYS A 403 -13.17 14.12 17.76
C CYS A 403 -12.56 15.43 17.21
N MET A 404 -12.81 16.56 17.86
CA MET A 404 -12.17 17.82 17.47
C MET A 404 -10.67 17.79 17.81
N PRO A 405 -9.85 18.57 17.07
CA PRO A 405 -8.47 18.81 17.47
C PRO A 405 -8.39 19.36 18.91
N VAL A 406 -7.26 19.11 19.56
CA VAL A 406 -6.99 19.56 20.94
C VAL A 406 -7.11 21.08 21.06
N GLN A 407 -6.61 21.81 20.06
CA GLN A 407 -6.69 23.28 19.94
C GLN A 407 -8.13 23.81 19.85
N ASN A 408 -9.06 22.98 19.38
CA ASN A 408 -10.49 23.30 19.32
C ASN A 408 -11.26 22.74 20.54
N GLY A 409 -10.55 22.34 21.60
CA GLY A 409 -11.16 21.81 22.84
C GLY A 409 -11.55 20.33 22.77
N GLY A 410 -11.19 19.60 21.72
CA GLY A 410 -11.45 18.16 21.62
C GLY A 410 -10.37 17.29 22.23
N LEU A 411 -10.56 15.96 22.18
CA LEU A 411 -9.56 15.00 22.67
C LEU A 411 -8.55 14.62 21.58
N GLY A 412 -8.68 15.10 20.35
CA GLY A 412 -7.79 14.73 19.24
C GLY A 412 -7.98 13.28 18.76
N ILE A 413 -9.13 12.66 19.03
CA ILE A 413 -9.54 11.41 18.38
C ILE A 413 -9.92 11.74 16.92
N LYS A 414 -9.51 10.90 15.96
CA LYS A 414 -9.83 11.16 14.55
C LYS A 414 -11.30 10.86 14.27
N ASN A 415 -12.02 11.81 13.68
CA ASN A 415 -13.31 11.55 13.08
C ASN A 415 -13.08 10.64 11.85
N LEU A 416 -13.63 9.43 11.90
CA LEU A 416 -13.36 8.43 10.86
C LEU A 416 -13.90 8.85 9.49
N ASP A 417 -15.01 9.57 9.41
CA ASP A 417 -15.54 10.00 8.11
C ASP A 417 -14.58 10.99 7.43
N TYR A 418 -14.21 12.06 8.14
CA TYR A 418 -13.26 13.08 7.67
C TYR A 418 -11.87 12.49 7.41
N PHE A 419 -11.41 11.61 8.30
CA PHE A 419 -10.10 10.98 8.17
C PHE A 419 -10.05 10.03 6.96
N GLY A 420 -11.13 9.28 6.71
CA GLY A 420 -11.24 8.45 5.51
C GLY A 420 -11.20 9.25 4.23
N GLN A 421 -11.90 10.39 4.17
CA GLN A 421 -11.85 11.29 3.03
C GLN A 421 -10.43 11.83 2.81
N ALA A 422 -9.79 12.32 3.86
CA ALA A 422 -8.40 12.81 3.83
C ALA A 422 -7.39 11.75 3.34
N LEU A 423 -7.54 10.49 3.78
CA LEU A 423 -6.70 9.39 3.33
C LEU A 423 -6.88 9.09 1.83
N ARG A 424 -8.12 9.15 1.32
CA ARG A 424 -8.41 8.89 -0.09
C ARG A 424 -7.99 10.03 -1.01
N LEU A 425 -8.05 11.28 -0.55
CA LEU A 425 -7.58 12.46 -1.30
C LEU A 425 -6.13 12.31 -1.77
N LYS A 426 -5.30 11.63 -0.98
CA LYS A 426 -3.89 11.30 -1.30
C LYS A 426 -3.73 10.73 -2.71
N TRP A 427 -4.65 9.88 -3.16
CA TRP A 427 -4.55 9.22 -4.47
C TRP A 427 -4.67 10.18 -5.64
N HIS A 428 -5.45 11.26 -5.50
CA HIS A 428 -5.50 12.29 -6.53
C HIS A 428 -4.19 13.06 -6.62
N ALA A 429 -3.62 13.44 -5.47
CA ALA A 429 -2.32 14.11 -5.41
C ALA A 429 -1.21 13.25 -6.04
N ILE A 430 -1.08 11.99 -5.59
CA ILE A 430 0.00 11.10 -6.08
C ILE A 430 -0.20 10.75 -7.56
N LYS A 431 -1.44 10.64 -8.04
CA LYS A 431 -1.70 10.29 -9.45
C LYS A 431 -1.07 11.28 -10.40
N LEU A 432 -0.97 12.54 -9.99
CA LEU A 432 -0.45 13.62 -10.80
C LEU A 432 1.07 13.68 -10.75
N GLU A 433 1.68 13.30 -9.62
CA GLU A 433 3.14 13.17 -9.47
C GLU A 433 3.68 11.89 -10.15
N GLN A 434 2.90 10.81 -10.16
CA GLN A 434 3.35 9.47 -10.55
C GLN A 434 2.62 8.92 -11.78
N LYS A 435 2.58 9.70 -12.87
CA LYS A 435 1.78 9.43 -14.07
C LYS A 435 2.02 8.05 -14.70
N ASN A 436 3.23 7.49 -14.58
CA ASN A 436 3.65 6.24 -15.23
C ASN A 436 3.38 4.96 -14.40
N ARG A 437 2.71 5.06 -13.25
CA ARG A 437 2.41 3.88 -12.42
C ARG A 437 1.19 3.12 -12.96
N PRO A 438 1.14 1.78 -12.92
CA PRO A 438 0.02 1.02 -13.45
C PRO A 438 -1.35 1.43 -12.91
N TRP A 439 -1.44 1.78 -11.62
CA TRP A 439 -2.69 2.15 -10.95
C TRP A 439 -3.24 3.53 -11.40
N THR A 440 -2.42 4.44 -11.95
CA THR A 440 -2.91 5.73 -12.46
C THR A 440 -3.60 5.60 -13.81
N MET A 441 -3.30 4.53 -14.53
CA MET A 441 -3.77 4.25 -15.89
C MET A 441 -5.17 3.60 -15.91
N VAL A 442 -5.64 3.10 -14.77
CA VAL A 442 -6.97 2.50 -14.63
C VAL A 442 -7.98 3.51 -14.09
N ASP A 443 -9.25 3.33 -14.45
CA ASP A 443 -10.32 4.14 -13.88
C ASP A 443 -10.76 3.54 -12.55
N TYR A 444 -10.66 4.32 -11.48
CA TYR A 444 -11.09 3.93 -10.13
C TYR A 444 -11.86 5.07 -9.47
N GLN A 445 -12.78 4.72 -8.57
CA GLN A 445 -13.62 5.69 -7.83
C GLN A 445 -13.19 5.76 -6.37
N LEU A 446 -12.93 6.98 -5.88
CA LEU A 446 -12.59 7.27 -4.49
C LEU A 446 -13.76 7.85 -3.68
N GLY A 447 -14.82 8.26 -4.37
CA GLY A 447 -16.04 8.85 -3.83
C GLY A 447 -16.23 10.30 -4.29
N LYS A 448 -17.47 10.67 -4.66
CA LYS A 448 -17.79 12.00 -5.23
C LYS A 448 -17.33 13.16 -4.34
N GLU A 449 -17.53 13.04 -3.02
CA GLU A 449 -17.12 14.05 -2.03
C GLU A 449 -15.61 14.29 -2.03
N VAL A 450 -14.82 13.22 -2.18
CA VAL A 450 -13.35 13.27 -2.26
C VAL A 450 -12.92 13.96 -3.56
N ASP A 451 -13.57 13.64 -4.67
CA ASP A 451 -13.30 14.27 -5.96
C ASP A 451 -13.59 15.78 -5.92
N THR A 452 -14.76 16.17 -5.40
CA THR A 452 -15.14 17.59 -5.25
C THR A 452 -14.16 18.33 -4.35
N LEU A 453 -13.84 17.79 -3.17
CA LEU A 453 -12.93 18.43 -2.22
C LEU A 453 -11.52 18.60 -2.83
N PHE A 454 -11.03 17.61 -3.57
CA PHE A 454 -9.74 17.72 -4.26
C PHE A 454 -9.75 18.86 -5.29
N GLN A 455 -10.80 18.96 -6.13
CA GLN A 455 -10.89 20.01 -7.15
C GLN A 455 -10.98 21.42 -6.56
N SER A 456 -11.58 21.57 -5.37
CA SER A 456 -11.64 22.86 -4.68
C SER A 456 -10.30 23.26 -4.03
N ALA A 457 -9.58 22.28 -3.48
CA ALA A 457 -8.39 22.51 -2.67
C ALA A 457 -7.05 22.42 -3.44
N ALA A 458 -7.04 21.73 -4.58
CA ALA A 458 -5.89 21.65 -5.47
C ALA A 458 -5.93 22.78 -6.49
N GLU A 459 -4.79 23.45 -6.67
CA GLU A 459 -4.56 24.41 -7.75
C GLU A 459 -3.70 23.74 -8.83
N PHE A 460 -4.14 23.81 -10.08
CA PHE A 460 -3.41 23.25 -11.21
C PHE A 460 -2.59 24.36 -11.86
N ILE A 461 -1.28 24.29 -11.70
CA ILE A 461 -0.35 25.20 -12.36
C ILE A 461 -0.07 24.61 -13.75
N VAL A 462 -0.68 25.21 -14.76
CA VAL A 462 -0.61 24.69 -16.13
C VAL A 462 0.69 25.13 -16.78
N GLY A 463 1.45 24.16 -17.27
CA GLY A 463 2.58 24.38 -18.18
C GLY A 463 2.11 24.15 -19.61
N ASN A 464 2.34 22.93 -20.12
CA ASN A 464 1.94 22.53 -21.47
C ASN A 464 0.46 22.17 -21.64
N GLY A 465 -0.32 22.06 -20.56
CA GLY A 465 -1.77 21.84 -20.57
C GLY A 465 -2.24 20.45 -20.97
N LYS A 466 -1.34 19.48 -21.14
CA LYS A 466 -1.69 18.13 -21.63
C LYS A 466 -2.35 17.26 -20.56
N ASN A 467 -2.16 17.55 -19.29
CA ASN A 467 -2.62 16.72 -18.17
C ASN A 467 -3.72 17.38 -17.33
N THR A 468 -3.97 18.66 -17.53
CA THR A 468 -5.01 19.41 -16.81
C THR A 468 -6.32 19.42 -17.59
N ARG A 469 -7.44 19.07 -16.93
CA ARG A 469 -8.79 19.11 -17.54
C ARG A 469 -9.28 20.55 -17.62
N PHE A 470 -9.78 20.96 -18.78
CA PHE A 470 -10.22 22.33 -19.00
C PHE A 470 -11.41 22.72 -18.09
N TRP A 471 -12.52 21.99 -18.16
CA TRP A 471 -13.75 22.37 -17.43
C TRP A 471 -13.70 22.11 -15.92
N THR A 472 -13.07 21.01 -15.51
CA THR A 472 -13.23 20.48 -14.15
C THR A 472 -12.06 20.74 -13.23
N ALA A 473 -10.88 21.14 -13.75
CA ALA A 473 -9.72 21.47 -12.93
C ALA A 473 -9.71 22.95 -12.54
N ASN A 474 -9.14 23.26 -11.38
CA ASN A 474 -8.95 24.62 -10.88
C ASN A 474 -7.62 25.20 -11.39
N TRP A 475 -7.60 25.59 -12.66
CA TRP A 475 -6.38 26.03 -13.35
C TRP A 475 -6.32 27.53 -13.68
N LEU A 476 -7.47 28.22 -13.64
CA LEU A 476 -7.56 29.69 -13.75
C LEU A 476 -7.55 30.38 -12.38
N GLY A 477 -7.36 29.63 -11.30
CA GLY A 477 -7.56 30.13 -9.94
C GLY A 477 -9.04 30.34 -9.61
N GLY A 478 -9.35 30.47 -8.32
CA GLY A 478 -10.72 30.72 -7.84
C GLY A 478 -11.72 29.56 -7.94
N GLY A 479 -11.33 28.39 -8.44
CA GLY A 479 -12.22 27.22 -8.60
C GLY A 479 -12.14 26.62 -10.01
N SER A 480 -12.79 25.48 -10.22
CA SER A 480 -12.93 24.94 -11.58
C SER A 480 -13.85 25.81 -12.43
N ILE A 481 -13.65 25.82 -13.75
CA ILE A 481 -14.50 26.59 -14.68
C ILE A 481 -15.97 26.19 -14.49
N ALA A 482 -16.26 24.89 -14.40
CA ALA A 482 -17.61 24.40 -14.20
C ALA A 482 -18.27 24.87 -12.89
N TRP A 483 -17.47 25.21 -11.88
CA TRP A 483 -17.95 25.75 -10.60
C TRP A 483 -18.12 27.27 -10.65
N ARG A 484 -17.16 27.99 -11.27
CA ARG A 484 -17.17 29.46 -11.39
C ARG A 484 -18.26 29.96 -12.34
N TRP A 485 -18.56 29.19 -13.38
CA TRP A 485 -19.59 29.50 -14.39
C TRP A 485 -20.58 28.34 -14.54
N PRO A 486 -21.46 28.13 -13.54
CA PRO A 486 -22.30 26.94 -13.46
C PRO A 486 -23.40 26.90 -14.53
N ILE A 487 -23.86 28.05 -15.01
CA ILE A 487 -24.92 28.13 -16.04
C ILE A 487 -24.33 27.70 -17.38
N LEU A 488 -23.19 28.25 -17.75
CA LEU A 488 -22.45 27.86 -18.96
C LEU A 488 -22.07 26.36 -18.93
N ALA A 489 -21.69 25.86 -17.75
CA ALA A 489 -21.34 24.45 -17.57
C ALA A 489 -22.48 23.47 -17.90
N THR A 490 -23.75 23.89 -17.81
CA THR A 490 -24.88 23.02 -18.18
C THR A 490 -24.96 22.75 -19.69
N TYR A 491 -24.37 23.62 -20.52
CA TYR A 491 -24.31 23.48 -21.97
C TYR A 491 -23.11 22.65 -22.44
N VAL A 492 -22.23 22.21 -21.54
CA VAL A 492 -21.03 21.43 -21.88
C VAL A 492 -21.39 19.95 -22.09
N GLY A 493 -21.40 19.50 -23.35
CA GLY A 493 -21.72 18.12 -23.68
C GLY A 493 -20.59 17.12 -23.39
N ARG A 494 -19.32 17.56 -23.44
CA ARG A 494 -18.14 16.69 -23.23
C ARG A 494 -17.10 17.35 -22.32
N SER A 495 -17.07 17.01 -21.04
CA SER A 495 -16.12 17.60 -20.07
C SER A 495 -14.70 16.98 -20.08
N HIS A 496 -14.27 16.41 -21.22
CA HIS A 496 -13.03 15.64 -21.31
C HIS A 496 -11.87 16.37 -22.00
N LEU A 497 -12.04 17.59 -22.50
CA LEU A 497 -10.92 18.34 -23.06
C LEU A 497 -9.84 18.63 -22.01
N THR A 498 -8.58 18.54 -22.43
CA THR A 498 -7.45 19.08 -21.67
C THR A 498 -7.26 20.56 -22.00
N VAL A 499 -6.56 21.31 -21.15
CA VAL A 499 -6.28 22.74 -21.39
C VAL A 499 -5.56 22.93 -22.73
N ALA A 500 -4.56 22.11 -23.04
CA ALA A 500 -3.85 22.15 -24.32
C ALA A 500 -4.78 21.96 -25.53
N GLN A 501 -5.71 21.00 -25.43
CA GLN A 501 -6.65 20.71 -26.51
C GLN A 501 -7.73 21.78 -26.63
N ALA A 502 -8.17 22.34 -25.51
CA ALA A 502 -9.19 23.38 -25.43
C ALA A 502 -8.70 24.70 -26.02
N LEU A 503 -7.48 25.11 -25.68
CA LEU A 503 -6.89 26.36 -26.16
C LEU A 503 -6.48 26.30 -27.64
N SER A 504 -6.12 25.11 -28.14
CA SER A 504 -5.83 24.91 -29.57
C SER A 504 -7.07 25.21 -30.41
N ASN A 505 -7.00 26.28 -31.22
CA ASN A 505 -8.06 26.74 -32.12
C ASN A 505 -9.41 26.96 -31.42
N HIS A 506 -9.39 27.38 -30.15
CA HIS A 506 -10.60 27.62 -29.33
C HIS A 506 -11.57 26.44 -29.33
N ARG A 507 -11.06 25.20 -29.35
CA ARG A 507 -11.86 23.98 -29.45
C ARG A 507 -12.89 23.84 -28.33
N TRP A 508 -12.64 24.42 -27.15
CA TRP A 508 -13.57 24.40 -26.03
C TRP A 508 -14.95 24.98 -26.35
N VAL A 509 -15.04 25.92 -27.30
CA VAL A 509 -16.33 26.47 -27.75
C VAL A 509 -17.20 25.39 -28.38
N ARG A 510 -16.58 24.39 -29.03
CA ARG A 510 -17.30 23.27 -29.66
C ARG A 510 -17.87 22.27 -28.65
N ASP A 511 -17.48 22.34 -27.39
CA ASP A 511 -18.09 21.52 -26.33
C ASP A 511 -19.46 22.07 -25.89
N LEU A 512 -19.76 23.35 -26.19
CA LEU A 512 -21.04 23.96 -25.90
C LEU A 512 -22.10 23.46 -26.89
N GLN A 513 -23.22 23.00 -26.36
CA GLN A 513 -24.32 22.42 -27.13
C GLN A 513 -25.57 23.29 -27.05
N GLY A 514 -26.29 23.41 -28.17
CA GLY A 514 -27.52 24.16 -28.24
C GLY A 514 -27.31 25.68 -28.20
N SER A 515 -28.42 26.42 -28.15
CA SER A 515 -28.42 27.88 -28.08
C SER A 515 -28.22 28.34 -26.64
N LEU A 516 -27.17 29.13 -26.39
CA LEU A 516 -26.89 29.69 -25.07
C LEU A 516 -27.96 30.71 -24.67
N SER A 517 -28.41 30.68 -23.41
CA SER A 517 -29.21 31.76 -22.83
C SER A 517 -28.38 33.04 -22.67
N ASN A 518 -29.05 34.19 -22.48
CA ASN A 518 -28.36 35.47 -22.22
C ASN A 518 -27.41 35.40 -21.01
N GLU A 519 -27.82 34.69 -19.96
CA GLU A 519 -27.01 34.46 -18.76
C GLU A 519 -25.80 33.57 -19.07
N ALA A 520 -25.97 32.53 -19.88
CA ALA A 520 -24.87 31.68 -20.32
C ALA A 520 -23.90 32.43 -21.25
N MET A 521 -24.40 33.31 -22.11
CA MET A 521 -23.58 34.19 -22.95
C MET A 521 -22.75 35.17 -22.12
N ALA A 522 -23.33 35.76 -21.06
CA ALA A 522 -22.57 36.60 -20.14
C ALA A 522 -21.40 35.84 -19.48
N GLN A 523 -21.65 34.60 -19.03
CA GLN A 523 -20.60 33.74 -18.47
C GLN A 523 -19.57 33.31 -19.53
N TYR A 524 -20.00 33.09 -20.77
CA TYR A 524 -19.12 32.77 -21.90
C TYR A 524 -18.11 33.89 -22.16
N PHE A 525 -18.55 35.16 -22.23
CA PHE A 525 -17.65 36.28 -22.47
C PHE A 525 -16.66 36.49 -21.33
N GLN A 526 -17.10 36.35 -20.07
CA GLN A 526 -16.21 36.39 -18.91
C GLN A 526 -15.10 35.33 -19.00
N LEU A 527 -15.48 34.09 -19.34
CA LEU A 527 -14.52 33.01 -19.51
C LEU A 527 -13.59 33.25 -20.70
N TRP A 528 -14.12 33.77 -21.81
CA TRP A 528 -13.34 34.10 -23.00
C TRP A 528 -12.21 35.08 -22.69
N ASP A 529 -12.53 36.16 -21.97
CA ASP A 529 -11.57 37.20 -21.61
C ASP A 529 -10.47 36.67 -20.65
N GLU A 530 -10.83 35.82 -19.70
CA GLU A 530 -9.84 35.19 -18.80
C GLU A 530 -8.90 34.24 -19.56
N ILE A 531 -9.45 33.45 -20.49
CA ILE A 531 -8.66 32.50 -21.29
C ILE A 531 -7.68 33.20 -22.22
N GLN A 532 -8.08 34.32 -22.85
CA GLN A 532 -7.22 35.06 -23.77
C GLN A 532 -5.92 35.55 -23.12
N ARG A 533 -5.94 35.75 -21.80
CA ARG A 533 -4.77 36.18 -21.03
C ARG A 533 -3.83 35.02 -20.69
N PHE A 534 -4.27 33.78 -20.89
CA PHE A 534 -3.55 32.58 -20.50
C PHE A 534 -2.69 32.03 -21.64
N HIS A 535 -1.40 31.80 -21.36
CA HIS A 535 -0.44 31.26 -22.33
C HIS A 535 0.16 29.96 -21.81
N LEU A 536 0.25 28.95 -22.69
CA LEU A 536 0.89 27.68 -22.37
C LEU A 536 2.41 27.82 -22.40
N SER A 537 3.09 27.11 -21.50
CA SER A 537 4.55 26.98 -21.51
C SER A 537 4.98 25.59 -22.02
N HIS A 538 6.30 25.37 -22.14
CA HIS A 538 6.85 24.06 -22.48
C HIS A 538 7.00 23.13 -21.25
N GLU A 539 6.80 23.64 -20.04
CA GLU A 539 6.97 22.88 -18.81
C GLU A 539 5.84 21.87 -18.59
N GLU A 540 6.03 20.92 -17.67
CA GLU A 540 4.96 20.01 -17.29
C GLU A 540 3.95 20.69 -16.34
N ASP A 541 2.68 20.33 -16.50
CA ASP A 541 1.64 20.70 -15.55
C ASP A 541 1.98 20.19 -14.14
N THR A 542 1.91 21.07 -13.14
CA THR A 542 2.12 20.76 -11.73
C THR A 542 0.88 21.10 -10.89
N ILE A 543 0.85 20.64 -9.64
CA ILE A 543 -0.24 20.94 -8.71
C ILE A 543 0.33 21.54 -7.44
N ARG A 544 -0.35 22.57 -6.95
CA ARG A 544 -0.14 23.12 -5.63
C ARG A 544 -1.33 22.79 -4.74
N TRP A 545 -1.04 22.17 -3.60
CA TRP A 545 -2.00 21.98 -2.54
C TRP A 545 -2.14 23.27 -1.73
N LYS A 546 -3.27 23.98 -1.88
CA LYS A 546 -3.48 25.32 -1.29
C LYS A 546 -3.41 25.35 0.23
N LEU A 547 -3.63 24.20 0.87
CA LEU A 547 -3.79 24.06 2.30
C LEU A 547 -2.50 23.66 3.02
N SER A 548 -1.38 23.65 2.29
CA SER A 548 -0.05 23.48 2.87
C SER A 548 0.85 24.64 2.47
N THR A 549 1.66 25.12 3.41
CA THR A 549 2.59 26.25 3.19
C THR A 549 3.64 25.93 2.14
N ASN A 550 4.11 24.68 2.10
CA ASN A 550 5.06 24.20 1.09
C ASN A 550 4.40 23.77 -0.23
N GLY A 551 3.08 23.90 -0.36
CA GLY A 551 2.34 23.49 -1.56
C GLY A 551 2.23 21.97 -1.78
N HIS A 552 2.81 21.13 -0.92
CA HIS A 552 2.74 19.68 -1.05
C HIS A 552 1.54 19.09 -0.29
N PHE A 553 0.95 18.05 -0.86
CA PHE A 553 -0.14 17.34 -0.21
C PHE A 553 0.34 16.59 1.04
N SER A 554 -0.43 16.68 2.12
CA SER A 554 -0.31 15.76 3.25
C SER A 554 -1.67 15.36 3.77
N CYS A 555 -1.84 14.10 4.18
CA CYS A 555 -3.10 13.65 4.80
C CYS A 555 -3.46 14.47 6.04
N SER A 556 -2.46 15.00 6.76
CA SER A 556 -2.69 15.89 7.91
C SER A 556 -3.33 17.21 7.47
N SER A 557 -2.74 17.90 6.49
CA SER A 557 -3.31 19.16 5.96
C SER A 557 -4.71 18.94 5.39
N ALA A 558 -4.95 17.83 4.68
CA ALA A 558 -6.26 17.48 4.14
C ALA A 558 -7.30 17.20 5.24
N TYR A 559 -6.89 16.59 6.36
CA TYR A 559 -7.77 16.35 7.50
C TYR A 559 -8.12 17.66 8.23
N SER A 560 -7.17 18.59 8.33
CA SER A 560 -7.40 19.88 9.01
C SER A 560 -8.46 20.75 8.33
N VAL A 561 -8.73 20.54 7.03
CA VAL A 561 -9.75 21.28 6.26
C VAL A 561 -11.12 21.26 6.92
N PHE A 562 -11.49 20.10 7.47
CA PHE A 562 -12.79 19.90 8.10
C PHE A 562 -12.97 20.71 9.40
N PHE A 563 -11.93 21.38 9.87
CA PHE A 563 -11.91 22.19 11.09
C PHE A 563 -11.53 23.65 10.85
N LEU A 564 -11.30 24.10 9.61
CA LEU A 564 -10.88 25.48 9.31
C LEU A 564 -11.89 26.54 9.78
N ALA A 565 -13.19 26.22 9.71
CA ALA A 565 -14.26 27.11 10.16
C ALA A 565 -14.64 26.88 11.64
N LYS A 566 -13.75 26.29 12.45
CA LYS A 566 -13.99 26.06 13.88
C LYS A 566 -13.13 27.00 14.71
N GLU A 567 -13.77 27.65 15.68
CA GLU A 567 -13.10 28.53 16.64
C GLU A 567 -12.07 27.74 17.47
N LEU A 568 -10.96 28.41 17.77
CA LEU A 568 -9.98 27.93 18.72
C LEU A 568 -10.57 28.04 20.13
N CYS A 569 -10.34 27.02 20.95
CA CYS A 569 -10.72 27.08 22.35
C CYS A 569 -9.63 27.86 23.11
N PRO A 570 -9.93 29.04 23.68
CA PRO A 570 -8.93 29.93 24.27
C PRO A 570 -8.16 29.28 25.43
N ILE A 571 -8.79 28.35 26.13
CA ILE A 571 -8.24 27.65 27.29
C ILE A 571 -7.72 26.24 26.96
N SER A 572 -7.71 25.84 25.68
CA SER A 572 -7.31 24.49 25.29
C SER A 572 -5.88 24.15 25.72
N GLU A 573 -4.93 25.08 25.53
CA GLU A 573 -3.55 24.88 25.96
C GLU A 573 -3.47 24.73 27.48
N LEU A 574 -4.21 25.58 28.22
CA LEU A 574 -4.27 25.51 29.67
C LEU A 574 -4.81 24.15 30.16
N ILE A 575 -5.92 23.66 29.58
CA ILE A 575 -6.55 22.39 29.97
C ILE A 575 -5.63 21.21 29.65
N TRP A 576 -5.10 21.14 28.43
CA TRP A 576 -4.42 19.95 27.95
C TRP A 576 -2.94 19.89 28.34
N GLN A 577 -2.31 21.03 28.62
CA GLN A 577 -0.94 21.10 29.17
C GLN A 577 -0.91 21.09 30.70
N ALA A 578 -2.05 21.28 31.38
CA ALA A 578 -2.11 21.16 32.83
C ALA A 578 -1.61 19.78 33.30
N LYS A 579 -0.77 19.78 34.35
CA LYS A 579 -0.34 18.57 35.07
C LYS A 579 -1.45 18.02 35.97
N ALA A 580 -2.66 17.89 35.42
CA ALA A 580 -3.84 17.37 36.12
C ALA A 580 -4.22 15.98 35.59
N PRO A 581 -4.72 15.06 36.45
CA PRO A 581 -5.24 13.77 36.00
C PRO A 581 -6.32 13.91 34.91
N ALA A 582 -6.40 12.96 33.96
CA ALA A 582 -7.42 12.95 32.89
C ALA A 582 -8.83 13.28 33.36
N ARG A 583 -9.25 12.71 34.50
CA ARG A 583 -10.59 12.90 35.04
C ARG A 583 -10.93 14.37 35.32
N ILE A 584 -9.92 15.18 35.66
CA ILE A 584 -10.06 16.62 35.89
C ILE A 584 -10.03 17.36 34.55
N ARG A 585 -9.08 17.00 33.67
CA ARG A 585 -8.97 17.59 32.32
C ARG A 585 -10.16 17.31 31.40
N PHE A 586 -10.90 16.22 31.63
CA PHE A 586 -12.13 15.91 30.90
C PHE A 586 -13.36 16.63 31.45
N PHE A 587 -13.27 17.15 32.68
CA PHE A 587 -14.35 17.89 33.32
C PHE A 587 -14.25 19.39 33.04
N MET A 588 -13.03 19.93 33.05
CA MET A 588 -12.70 21.26 32.53
C MET A 588 -12.90 21.32 31.03
#